data_AF-A0AAW2T1L1-F1
#
_entry.id   AF-A0AAW2T1L1-F1
#
_cell.length_a   1.000
_cell.length_b   1.000
_cell.length_c   1.000
_cell.angle_alpha   90.00
_cell.angle_beta   90.00
_cell.angle_gamma   90.00
#
_symmetry.space_group_name_H-M   'P 1'
#
loop_
_entity.id
_entity.type
_entity.pdbx_description
1 polymer ?
#
loop_
_entity_poly.entity_id
_entity_poly.type
_entity_poly.pdbx_seq_one_letter_code
_entity_poly.pdbx_strand_id
1 'polypeptide(L)'
;MGVACAIVLILVASTTTTSASQCFDSIISFGDSLADTGNFFLLSPPNNPPLCARPPYGRTFFHRPTGRSSDGRLVIDFIAEAFGLPFVESYIAGRNAAEKGGSFSKGVNFAVAGATALDTMFFDSRGIHNRITNVTLGTQLDWFNQFLAVIPSKPVSLTHVLQQKKLLITLHYNLPTRVMENRQTVSL
;
A
#
# COMPACT_ATOMS: atom_id res chain seq x y z
N MET A 1 36.09 59.47 2.58
CA MET A 1 36.89 58.25 2.83
C MET A 1 36.37 57.69 4.15
N GLY A 2 35.49 56.71 4.24
CA GLY A 2 35.26 55.52 3.43
C GLY A 2 35.51 54.32 4.33
N VAL A 3 34.48 53.77 4.98
CA VAL A 3 34.49 52.38 5.48
C VAL A 3 33.10 51.82 5.23
N ALA A 4 33.06 50.86 4.32
CA ALA A 4 31.88 50.29 3.71
C ALA A 4 31.14 49.34 4.67
N CYS A 5 29.81 49.39 4.62
CA CYS A 5 28.93 48.33 5.11
C CYS A 5 29.26 47.02 4.39
N ALA A 6 29.88 46.08 5.08
CA ALA A 6 29.95 44.70 4.60
C ALA A 6 28.63 43.99 4.97
N ILE A 7 27.66 44.02 4.06
CA ILE A 7 26.50 43.13 4.10
C ILE A 7 27.01 41.75 3.73
N VAL A 8 27.09 40.85 4.72
CA VAL A 8 27.31 39.42 4.47
C VAL A 8 26.02 38.86 3.87
N LEU A 9 25.94 38.88 2.54
CA LEU A 9 24.95 38.10 1.80
C LEU A 9 25.33 36.62 1.98
N ILE A 10 24.71 35.97 2.96
CA ILE A 10 24.69 34.51 3.01
C ILE A 10 23.90 34.08 1.78
N LEU A 11 24.61 33.70 0.72
CA LEU A 11 24.05 32.92 -0.37
C LEU A 11 23.58 31.62 0.27
N VAL A 12 22.30 31.55 0.65
CA VAL A 12 21.62 30.29 0.83
C VAL A 12 21.65 29.68 -0.56
N ALA A 13 22.66 28.84 -0.81
CA ALA A 13 22.70 27.97 -1.96
C ALA A 13 21.38 27.22 -1.91
N SER A 14 20.45 27.65 -2.76
CA SER A 14 19.20 26.95 -2.96
C SER A 14 19.67 25.61 -3.50
N THR A 15 19.68 24.59 -2.64
CA THR A 15 19.80 23.22 -3.09
C THR A 15 18.60 23.04 -3.99
N THR A 16 18.79 23.23 -5.29
CA THR A 16 17.87 22.72 -6.28
C THR A 16 17.94 21.22 -6.08
N THR A 17 17.05 20.71 -5.23
CA THR A 17 16.72 19.30 -5.24
C THR A 17 16.35 19.06 -6.69
N THR A 18 17.27 18.42 -7.40
CA THR A 18 17.00 17.97 -8.76
C THR A 18 15.86 17.00 -8.55
N SER A 19 14.63 17.44 -8.82
CA SER A 19 13.47 16.57 -8.76
C SER A 19 13.85 15.39 -9.62
N ALA A 20 14.01 14.22 -8.99
CA ALA A 20 14.17 12.99 -9.74
C ALA A 20 13.06 13.04 -10.78
N SER A 21 13.45 13.03 -12.05
CA SER A 21 12.53 13.06 -13.19
C SER A 21 11.30 12.23 -12.82
N GLN A 22 10.09 12.80 -12.94
CA GLN A 22 8.83 12.07 -12.74
C GLN A 22 8.82 10.86 -13.69
N CYS A 23 9.42 9.78 -13.23
CA CYS A 23 9.53 8.51 -13.94
C CYS A 23 8.27 7.69 -13.75
N PHE A 24 7.44 8.04 -12.75
CA PHE A 24 6.19 7.37 -12.43
C PHE A 24 5.07 8.38 -12.19
N ASP A 25 3.94 8.17 -12.84
CA ASP A 25 2.74 9.01 -12.74
C ASP A 25 1.67 8.39 -11.82
N SER A 26 1.83 7.11 -11.45
CA SER A 26 0.97 6.40 -10.51
C SER A 26 1.67 5.19 -9.87
N ILE A 27 1.11 4.73 -8.76
CA ILE A 27 1.56 3.52 -8.04
C ILE A 27 0.47 2.46 -8.14
N ILE A 28 0.88 1.22 -8.42
CA ILE A 28 0.03 0.03 -8.25
C ILE A 28 0.67 -0.83 -7.18
N SER A 29 -0.11 -1.17 -6.14
CA SER A 29 0.42 -1.86 -4.96
C SER A 29 -0.38 -3.12 -4.62
N PHE A 30 0.34 -4.15 -4.18
CA PHE A 30 -0.18 -5.43 -3.68
C PHE A 30 0.53 -5.80 -2.38
N GLY A 31 -0.10 -6.62 -1.55
CA GLY A 31 0.54 -7.14 -0.33
C GLY A 31 -0.43 -7.35 0.82
N ASP A 32 0.08 -7.20 2.03
CA ASP A 32 -0.64 -7.42 3.29
C ASP A 32 -0.83 -6.13 4.09
N SER A 33 -0.90 -6.24 5.42
CA SER A 33 -1.06 -5.12 6.36
C SER A 33 0.02 -4.03 6.22
N LEU A 34 1.21 -4.38 5.74
CA LEU A 34 2.31 -3.41 5.59
C LEU A 34 2.05 -2.41 4.46
N ALA A 35 1.23 -2.79 3.47
CA ALA A 35 0.82 -1.93 2.37
C ALA A 35 -0.64 -1.47 2.49
N ASP A 36 -1.51 -2.17 3.23
CA ASP A 36 -2.96 -1.90 3.23
C ASP A 36 -3.33 -0.48 3.70
N THR A 37 -3.79 0.35 2.76
CA THR A 37 -4.20 1.73 3.03
C THR A 37 -5.65 1.87 3.50
N GLY A 38 -6.41 0.77 3.63
CA GLY A 38 -7.77 0.78 4.17
C GLY A 38 -8.75 -0.28 3.62
N ASN A 39 -8.30 -1.20 2.75
CA ASN A 39 -9.16 -2.25 2.19
C ASN A 39 -9.72 -3.15 3.31
N PHE A 40 -8.88 -3.63 4.23
CA PHE A 40 -9.35 -4.49 5.33
C PHE A 40 -10.38 -3.78 6.21
N PHE A 41 -10.16 -2.49 6.48
CA PHE A 41 -11.10 -1.67 7.24
C PHE A 41 -12.47 -1.58 6.55
N LEU A 42 -12.50 -1.36 5.24
CA LEU A 42 -13.74 -1.25 4.47
C LEU A 42 -14.45 -2.59 4.24
N LEU A 43 -13.70 -3.70 4.23
CA LEU A 43 -14.26 -5.05 4.12
C LEU A 43 -14.78 -5.58 5.46
N SER A 44 -14.40 -4.96 6.58
CA SER A 44 -14.78 -5.41 7.91
C SER A 44 -16.26 -5.08 8.22
N PRO A 45 -16.96 -5.92 8.99
CA PRO A 45 -18.34 -5.67 9.36
C PRO A 45 -18.48 -4.37 10.17
N PRO A 46 -19.48 -3.51 9.89
CA PRO A 46 -19.68 -2.25 10.61
C PRO A 46 -19.86 -2.43 12.12
N ASN A 47 -20.48 -3.55 12.52
CA ASN A 47 -20.77 -3.89 13.92
C ASN A 47 -19.58 -4.52 14.66
N ASN A 48 -18.48 -4.82 13.96
CA ASN A 48 -17.27 -5.38 14.56
C ASN A 48 -16.03 -4.78 13.88
N PRO A 49 -15.72 -3.51 14.17
CA PRO A 49 -14.63 -2.82 13.49
C PRO A 49 -13.26 -3.41 13.88
N PRO A 50 -12.31 -3.44 12.95
CA PRO A 50 -10.99 -4.01 13.19
C PRO A 50 -10.17 -3.13 14.14
N LEU A 51 -9.06 -3.66 14.66
CA LEU A 51 -8.17 -2.92 15.57
C LEU A 51 -7.68 -1.60 14.97
N CYS A 52 -7.41 -1.57 13.66
CA CYS A 52 -6.96 -0.39 12.92
C CYS A 52 -8.02 0.73 12.81
N ALA A 53 -9.25 0.50 13.29
CA ALA A 53 -10.32 1.49 13.40
C ALA A 53 -10.28 2.29 14.71
N ARG A 54 -9.30 2.04 15.60
CA ARG A 54 -9.22 2.65 16.93
C ARG A 54 -7.82 3.21 17.19
N PRO A 55 -7.63 4.13 18.16
CA PRO A 55 -6.29 4.49 18.63
C PRO A 55 -5.50 3.24 19.09
N PRO A 56 -4.17 3.18 18.90
CA PRO A 56 -3.29 4.27 18.47
C PRO A 56 -3.16 4.45 16.95
N TYR A 57 -3.89 3.71 16.13
CA TYR A 57 -3.73 3.74 14.67
C TYR A 57 -4.07 5.13 14.09
N GLY A 58 -3.19 5.61 13.20
CA GLY A 58 -3.27 6.94 12.59
C GLY A 58 -3.05 8.15 13.53
N ARG A 59 -2.73 7.95 14.82
CA ARG A 59 -2.52 9.04 15.81
C ARG A 59 -1.43 10.05 15.43
N THR A 60 -0.27 9.61 14.93
CA THR A 60 0.93 10.46 14.76
C THR A 60 0.86 11.36 13.53
N PHE A 61 0.29 10.87 12.43
CA PHE A 61 0.26 11.60 11.15
C PHE A 61 -1.14 12.03 10.71
N PHE A 62 -2.11 11.13 10.77
CA PHE A 62 -3.48 11.40 10.30
C PHE A 62 -4.39 11.98 11.39
N HIS A 63 -3.94 11.91 12.65
CA HIS A 63 -4.65 12.33 13.85
C HIS A 63 -6.03 11.68 14.04
N ARG A 64 -6.28 10.57 13.35
CA ARG A 64 -7.48 9.72 13.45
C ARG A 64 -7.18 8.32 12.92
N PRO A 65 -7.93 7.29 13.35
CA PRO A 65 -7.84 5.98 12.72
C PRO A 65 -8.19 6.05 11.24
N THR A 66 -7.36 5.42 10.40
CA THR A 66 -7.53 5.38 8.94
C THR A 66 -7.76 3.97 8.41
N GLY A 67 -7.74 2.94 9.27
CA GLY A 67 -7.77 1.55 8.85
C GLY A 67 -6.39 0.97 8.49
N ARG A 68 -5.33 1.76 8.60
CA ARG A 68 -3.94 1.34 8.35
C ARG A 68 -3.35 0.64 9.58
N SER A 69 -2.50 -0.37 9.37
CA SER A 69 -1.76 -1.07 10.44
C SER A 69 -0.54 -0.28 10.92
N SER A 70 -0.67 1.03 11.11
CA SER A 70 0.36 1.94 11.59
C SER A 70 -0.25 3.06 12.43
N ASP A 71 0.53 3.66 13.33
CA ASP A 71 0.14 4.88 14.04
C ASP A 71 0.13 6.12 13.13
N GLY A 72 0.56 5.99 11.88
CA GLY A 72 0.59 7.05 10.89
C GLY A 72 0.73 6.50 9.48
N ARG A 73 1.83 6.87 8.83
CA ARG A 73 2.13 6.48 7.45
C ARG A 73 2.62 5.04 7.35
N LEU A 74 2.45 4.46 6.16
CA LEU A 74 3.00 3.19 5.71
C LEU A 74 4.18 3.45 4.75
N VAL A 75 4.99 2.43 4.48
CA VAL A 75 6.14 2.53 3.54
C VAL A 75 5.72 3.08 2.18
N ILE A 76 4.54 2.69 1.68
CA ILE A 76 3.99 3.18 0.40
C ILE A 76 3.76 4.70 0.38
N ASP A 77 3.47 5.34 1.51
CA ASP A 77 3.28 6.81 1.55
C ASP A 77 4.60 7.54 1.38
N PHE A 78 5.68 7.02 1.98
CA PHE A 78 7.02 7.59 1.81
C PHE A 78 7.53 7.40 0.39
N ILE A 79 7.19 6.27 -0.25
CA ILE A 79 7.49 6.05 -1.67
C ILE A 79 6.70 7.06 -2.53
N ALA A 80 5.41 7.23 -2.29
CA ALA A 80 4.60 8.22 -3.00
C ALA A 80 5.18 9.65 -2.85
N GLU A 81 5.53 10.04 -1.63
CA GLU A 81 6.17 11.34 -1.34
C GLU A 81 7.49 11.52 -2.09
N ALA A 82 8.35 10.50 -2.10
CA ALA A 82 9.64 10.55 -2.79
C ALA A 82 9.50 10.74 -4.32
N PHE A 83 8.41 10.29 -4.91
CA PHE A 83 8.09 10.48 -6.34
C PHE A 83 7.16 11.66 -6.61
N GLY A 84 6.78 12.44 -5.60
CA GLY A 84 5.84 13.56 -5.76
C GLY A 84 4.41 13.13 -6.14
N LEU A 85 4.01 11.91 -5.76
CA LEU A 85 2.70 11.34 -5.98
C LEU A 85 1.80 11.50 -4.74
N PRO A 86 0.46 11.59 -4.90
CA PRO A 86 -0.45 11.59 -3.77
C PRO A 86 -0.48 10.22 -3.07
N PHE A 87 -1.02 10.17 -1.85
CA PHE A 87 -1.24 8.89 -1.16
C PHE A 87 -2.16 7.99 -1.97
N VAL A 88 -1.80 6.70 -2.00
CA VAL A 88 -2.46 5.71 -2.86
C VAL A 88 -3.74 5.22 -2.20
N GLU A 89 -4.85 5.44 -2.90
CA GLU A 89 -6.18 5.03 -2.44
C GLU A 89 -6.32 3.51 -2.43
N SER A 90 -7.06 3.00 -1.44
CA SER A 90 -7.39 1.58 -1.37
C SER A 90 -8.35 1.19 -2.50
N TYR A 91 -8.21 -0.01 -3.06
CA TYR A 91 -9.05 -0.46 -4.17
C TYR A 91 -10.55 -0.45 -3.83
N ILE A 92 -10.95 -0.87 -2.63
CA ILE A 92 -12.36 -0.87 -2.21
C ILE A 92 -12.91 0.55 -2.12
N ALA A 93 -12.16 1.50 -1.54
CA ALA A 93 -12.57 2.91 -1.52
C ALA A 93 -12.72 3.46 -2.94
N GLY A 94 -11.73 3.22 -3.80
CA GLY A 94 -11.73 3.67 -5.18
C GLY A 94 -12.87 3.06 -6.00
N ARG A 95 -13.19 1.78 -5.79
CA ARG A 95 -14.35 1.12 -6.44
C ARG A 95 -15.66 1.77 -6.02
N ASN A 96 -15.87 1.96 -4.71
CA ASN A 96 -17.05 2.63 -4.17
C ASN A 96 -17.18 4.08 -4.67
N ALA A 97 -16.04 4.75 -4.93
CA ALA A 97 -16.01 6.08 -5.52
C ALA A 97 -16.26 6.06 -7.04
N ALA A 98 -15.76 5.06 -7.76
CA ALA A 98 -15.97 4.88 -9.20
C ALA A 98 -17.45 4.64 -9.54
N GLU A 99 -18.18 3.90 -8.70
CA GLU A 99 -19.63 3.77 -8.77
C GLU A 99 -20.36 5.13 -8.67
N LYS A 100 -19.69 6.15 -8.12
CA LYS A 100 -20.17 7.53 -7.97
C LYS A 100 -19.51 8.52 -8.93
N GLY A 101 -18.79 8.04 -9.95
CA GLY A 101 -18.12 8.87 -10.96
C GLY A 101 -16.65 9.24 -10.67
N GLY A 102 -16.03 8.64 -9.64
CA GLY A 102 -14.61 8.79 -9.33
C GLY A 102 -13.68 8.05 -10.31
N SER A 103 -12.37 8.31 -10.23
CA SER A 103 -11.35 7.70 -11.10
C SER A 103 -10.10 7.28 -10.33
N PHE A 104 -9.46 6.19 -10.77
CA PHE A 104 -8.19 5.66 -10.25
C PHE A 104 -6.94 6.28 -10.90
N SER A 105 -7.05 7.49 -11.44
CA SER A 105 -6.00 8.12 -12.26
C SER A 105 -4.66 8.35 -11.53
N LYS A 106 -4.64 8.24 -10.20
CA LYS A 106 -3.46 8.46 -9.35
C LYS A 106 -2.87 7.19 -8.75
N GLY A 107 -3.34 6.02 -9.18
CA GLY A 107 -2.89 4.74 -8.68
C GLY A 107 -3.95 4.03 -7.83
N VAL A 108 -3.63 2.80 -7.44
CA VAL A 108 -4.54 1.92 -6.72
C VAL A 108 -3.76 0.92 -5.88
N ASN A 109 -4.26 0.66 -4.66
CA ASN A 109 -3.65 -0.30 -3.75
C ASN A 109 -4.61 -1.46 -3.45
N PHE A 110 -4.20 -2.68 -3.83
CA PHE A 110 -4.95 -3.91 -3.65
C PHE A 110 -4.58 -4.66 -2.36
N ALA A 111 -3.58 -4.21 -1.61
CA ALA A 111 -3.14 -4.86 -0.39
C ALA A 111 -4.27 -4.96 0.65
N VAL A 112 -4.31 -6.06 1.41
CA VAL A 112 -5.30 -6.28 2.49
C VAL A 112 -4.60 -6.85 3.71
N ALA A 113 -4.87 -6.27 4.88
CA ALA A 113 -4.32 -6.76 6.14
C ALA A 113 -4.62 -8.26 6.35
N GLY A 114 -3.57 -9.02 6.66
CA GLY A 114 -3.64 -10.47 6.85
C GLY A 114 -3.71 -11.29 5.56
N ALA A 115 -3.65 -10.69 4.37
CA ALA A 115 -3.65 -11.45 3.12
C ALA A 115 -2.43 -12.37 3.00
N THR A 116 -2.60 -13.49 2.30
CA THR A 116 -1.55 -14.48 2.07
C THR A 116 -1.13 -14.57 0.60
N ALA A 117 0.13 -14.95 0.34
CA ALA A 117 0.63 -15.15 -1.03
C ALA A 117 -0.09 -16.31 -1.73
N LEU A 118 -0.34 -17.39 -0.98
CA LEU A 118 -0.97 -18.61 -1.47
C LEU A 118 -2.45 -18.65 -1.11
N ASP A 119 -3.17 -19.52 -1.81
CA ASP A 119 -4.59 -19.77 -1.57
C ASP A 119 -4.86 -20.32 -0.16
N THR A 120 -6.02 -20.00 0.41
CA THR A 120 -6.44 -20.49 1.72
C THR A 120 -6.39 -22.02 1.80
N MET A 121 -6.73 -22.75 0.72
CA MET A 121 -6.66 -24.22 0.66
C MET A 121 -5.25 -24.77 0.94
N PHE A 122 -4.21 -24.04 0.52
CA PHE A 122 -2.82 -24.45 0.80
C PHE A 122 -2.53 -24.47 2.31
N PHE A 123 -3.06 -23.51 3.05
CA PHE A 123 -2.88 -23.41 4.50
C PHE A 123 -3.85 -24.34 5.25
N ASP A 124 -5.10 -24.43 4.81
CA ASP A 124 -6.11 -25.29 5.44
C ASP A 124 -5.72 -26.77 5.38
N SER A 125 -5.15 -27.23 4.25
CA SER A 125 -4.61 -28.59 4.12
C SER A 125 -3.46 -28.91 5.09
N ARG A 126 -2.90 -27.88 5.75
CA ARG A 126 -1.85 -27.98 6.77
C ARG A 126 -2.35 -27.63 8.17
N GLY A 127 -3.66 -27.50 8.36
CA GLY A 127 -4.26 -27.11 9.64
C GLY A 127 -3.95 -25.67 10.06
N ILE A 128 -3.59 -24.81 9.11
CA ILE A 128 -3.31 -23.39 9.34
C ILE A 128 -4.50 -22.60 8.81
N HIS A 129 -5.23 -21.95 9.71
CA HIS A 129 -6.43 -21.19 9.34
C HIS A 129 -6.21 -19.69 9.53
N ASN A 130 -6.38 -18.93 8.45
CA ASN A 130 -6.36 -17.46 8.52
C ASN A 130 -7.71 -16.95 9.01
N ARG A 131 -7.75 -16.49 10.27
CA ARG A 131 -8.97 -15.94 10.88
C ARG A 131 -9.17 -14.45 10.64
N ILE A 132 -8.21 -13.80 9.97
CA ILE A 132 -8.23 -12.35 9.76
C ILE A 132 -8.98 -12.03 8.46
N THR A 133 -8.61 -12.68 7.36
CA THR A 133 -9.19 -12.44 6.04
C THR A 133 -9.12 -13.70 5.18
N ASN A 134 -10.01 -13.82 4.21
CA ASN A 134 -9.94 -14.81 3.14
C ASN A 134 -9.32 -14.23 1.85
N VAL A 135 -8.90 -12.96 1.86
CA VAL A 135 -8.25 -12.32 0.72
C VAL A 135 -6.84 -12.88 0.56
N THR A 136 -6.53 -13.32 -0.65
CA THR A 136 -5.20 -13.82 -1.02
C THR A 136 -4.59 -12.95 -2.10
N LEU A 137 -3.32 -13.15 -2.44
CA LEU A 137 -2.71 -12.53 -3.61
C LEU A 137 -3.53 -12.84 -4.88
N GLY A 138 -4.09 -14.06 -4.99
CA GLY A 138 -5.01 -14.42 -6.07
C GLY A 138 -6.22 -13.47 -6.15
N THR A 139 -6.88 -13.22 -5.02
CA THR A 139 -7.99 -12.25 -4.94
C THR A 139 -7.55 -10.84 -5.34
N GLN A 140 -6.35 -10.40 -4.94
CA GLN A 140 -5.83 -9.07 -5.31
C GLN A 140 -5.53 -8.99 -6.82
N LEU A 141 -5.07 -10.08 -7.44
CA LEU A 141 -4.88 -10.16 -8.89
C LEU A 141 -6.22 -10.16 -9.64
N ASP A 142 -7.26 -10.80 -9.10
CA ASP A 142 -8.61 -10.72 -9.66
C ASP A 142 -9.15 -9.28 -9.63
N TRP A 143 -8.94 -8.57 -8.52
CA TRP A 143 -9.27 -7.15 -8.41
C TRP A 143 -8.48 -6.28 -9.38
N PHE A 144 -7.20 -6.58 -9.58
CA PHE A 144 -6.39 -5.93 -10.58
C PHE A 144 -6.93 -6.16 -11.99
N ASN A 145 -7.31 -7.39 -12.35
CA ASN A 145 -7.94 -7.69 -13.64
C ASN A 145 -9.25 -6.93 -13.83
N GLN A 146 -10.10 -6.85 -12.80
CA GLN A 146 -11.33 -6.04 -12.83
C GLN A 146 -11.01 -4.56 -13.02
N PHE A 147 -10.01 -4.06 -12.31
CA PHE A 147 -9.52 -2.69 -12.45
C PHE A 147 -9.05 -2.38 -13.87
N LEU A 148 -8.33 -3.30 -14.52
CA LEU A 148 -7.90 -3.13 -15.91
C LEU A 148 -9.08 -3.02 -16.89
N ALA A 149 -10.21 -3.66 -16.61
CA ALA A 149 -11.40 -3.60 -17.46
C ALA A 149 -12.13 -2.24 -17.42
N VAL A 150 -11.98 -1.46 -16.34
CA VAL A 150 -12.63 -0.15 -16.16
C VAL A 150 -11.74 1.04 -16.50
N ILE A 151 -10.43 0.86 -16.66
CA ILE A 151 -9.57 1.93 -17.18
C ILE A 151 -9.88 2.09 -18.67
N PRO A 152 -10.22 3.30 -19.16
CA PRO A 152 -10.45 3.52 -20.59
C PRO A 152 -9.15 3.24 -21.35
N SER A 153 -9.04 2.10 -22.02
CA SER A 153 -8.04 1.93 -23.07
C SER A 153 -8.40 0.83 -24.06
N LYS A 154 -8.25 1.17 -25.34
CA LYS A 154 -8.13 0.25 -26.49
C LYS A 154 -7.34 -1.02 -26.12
N PRO A 155 -7.64 -2.18 -26.73
CA PRO A 155 -7.37 -3.52 -26.19
C PRO A 155 -6.00 -3.61 -25.51
N VAL A 156 -6.02 -3.66 -24.17
CA VAL A 156 -4.84 -3.53 -23.32
C VAL A 156 -4.24 -4.90 -23.05
N SER A 157 -2.98 -5.07 -23.44
CA SER A 157 -2.11 -6.14 -22.94
C SER A 157 -1.38 -5.66 -21.68
N LEU A 158 -1.00 -6.58 -20.77
CA LEU A 158 -0.15 -6.34 -19.59
C LEU A 158 1.09 -5.50 -19.93
N THR A 159 1.65 -5.66 -21.13
CA THR A 159 2.78 -4.86 -21.63
C THR A 159 2.47 -3.37 -21.70
N HIS A 160 1.24 -2.96 -21.97
CA HIS A 160 0.84 -1.55 -22.04
C HIS A 160 0.75 -0.89 -20.66
N VAL A 161 0.30 -1.65 -19.64
CA VAL A 161 0.28 -1.17 -18.24
C VAL A 161 1.70 -1.04 -17.70
N LEU A 162 2.60 -1.95 -18.09
CA LEU A 162 4.02 -1.92 -17.75
C LEU A 162 4.81 -0.88 -18.57
N GLN A 163 4.32 -0.46 -19.75
CA GLN A 163 4.87 0.63 -20.56
C GLN A 163 4.41 2.02 -20.09
N GLN A 164 3.31 2.11 -19.36
CA GLN A 164 2.97 3.33 -18.63
C GLN A 164 3.96 3.47 -17.47
N LYS A 165 4.42 4.69 -17.23
CA LYS A 165 5.24 5.11 -16.09
C LYS A 165 4.55 4.78 -14.75
N LYS A 166 4.47 3.50 -14.38
CA LYS A 166 3.81 3.01 -13.17
C LYS A 166 4.80 2.27 -12.31
N LEU A 167 4.86 2.63 -11.04
CA LEU A 167 5.67 1.93 -10.06
C LEU A 167 4.84 0.76 -9.51
N LEU A 168 5.29 -0.47 -9.77
CA LEU A 168 4.72 -1.67 -9.17
C LEU A 168 5.42 -1.94 -7.83
N ILE A 169 4.64 -1.96 -6.74
CA ILE A 169 5.14 -2.26 -5.41
C ILE A 169 4.49 -3.55 -4.92
N THR A 170 5.31 -4.52 -4.54
CA THR A 170 4.86 -5.74 -3.87
C THR A 170 5.54 -5.79 -2.51
N LEU A 171 4.76 -5.73 -1.42
CA LEU A 171 5.29 -5.93 -0.07
C LEU A 171 5.08 -7.37 0.37
N HIS A 172 6.14 -7.96 0.94
CA HIS A 172 6.29 -9.38 1.19
C HIS A 172 5.23 -9.95 2.14
N TYR A 173 4.64 -11.07 1.73
CA TYR A 173 3.76 -11.89 2.56
C TYR A 173 4.57 -12.64 3.62
N ASN A 174 4.28 -12.43 4.90
CA ASN A 174 4.83 -13.28 5.95
C ASN A 174 4.18 -14.66 5.91
N LEU A 175 4.99 -15.72 5.81
CA LEU A 175 4.54 -17.09 6.08
C LEU A 175 4.25 -17.22 7.59
N PRO A 176 3.13 -17.87 8.00
CA PRO A 176 2.82 -18.08 9.40
C PRO A 176 3.96 -18.83 10.09
N THR A 177 4.46 -18.30 11.20
CA THR A 177 5.68 -18.68 11.92
C THR A 177 5.67 -20.06 12.61
N ARG A 178 4.74 -20.97 12.26
CA ARG A 178 4.65 -22.33 12.86
C ARG A 178 5.51 -23.40 12.19
N VAL A 179 6.62 -23.03 11.55
CA VAL A 179 7.55 -23.99 10.92
C VAL A 179 8.88 -24.15 11.69
N MET A 180 9.10 -23.45 12.81
CA MET A 180 10.38 -23.49 13.54
C MET A 180 10.27 -23.92 15.00
N GLU A 181 9.46 -24.94 15.31
CA GLU A 181 9.55 -25.63 16.60
C GLU A 181 9.35 -27.14 16.44
N ASN A 182 10.34 -27.77 15.80
CA ASN A 182 10.56 -29.21 15.92
C ASN A 182 12.02 -29.44 16.31
N ARG A 183 12.37 -29.06 17.55
CA ARG A 183 13.57 -29.63 18.20
C ARG A 183 13.14 -30.89 18.91
N GLN A 184 13.39 -32.02 18.25
CA GLN A 184 13.60 -33.29 18.95
C GLN A 184 14.70 -33.07 20.00
N THR A 185 14.33 -33.22 21.27
CA THR A 185 15.28 -33.62 22.31
C THR A 185 15.01 -35.10 22.56
N VAL A 186 15.82 -35.95 21.92
CA VAL A 186 15.99 -37.33 22.35
C VAL A 186 17.10 -37.28 23.40
N SER A 187 16.73 -37.48 24.65
CA SER A 187 17.67 -37.78 25.73
C SER A 187 18.15 -39.23 25.56
N LEU A 188 19.46 -39.42 25.52
CA LEU A 188 20.10 -40.65 25.99
C LEU A 188 20.54 -40.41 27.44
#